data_AF-A0AAD4IJH5-F1
#
_entry.id   AF-A0AAD4IJH5-F1
#
_cell.length_a   1.000
_cell.length_b   1.000
_cell.length_c   1.000
_cell.angle_alpha   90.00
_cell.angle_beta   90.00
_cell.angle_gamma   90.00
#
_symmetry.space_group_name_H-M   'P 1'
#
loop_
_entity.id
_entity.type
_entity.pdbx_description
1 polymer ?
#
loop_
_entity_poly.entity_id
_entity_poly.type
_entity_poly.pdbx_seq_one_letter_code
_entity_poly.pdbx_strand_id
1 'polypeptide(L)'
;MSDKFMRMLQNMQQRSGRSLEDLQNSDDQVAGMDAMELRGWAYANPTTPSRDLTDPVGQTLLAAFNQEFNALQNYCEMMIRQLGGTEEARETLRQDLYSKRWGPARTPIYAVLLPALHVLPNKKQELLGVARYLANDLKVPVDGKDVVGSTALFWAISTKPYVQPEFAQILFDAGGSVNTKNRFNATPGSEIAQADIHGDTTKNVQMMKWFVEHGGDVVTKDTDGMNIKTLVEMMDKKVPAMAQVLKNGHSPRKEGDCTNCGRCPKEEGGLEGPQEDLQSFVDDDNGKSEALEDGSGKQFGIMMIPSN
;
A
#
# COMPACT_ATOMS: atom_id res chain seq x y z
N MET A 1 -22.87 -12.45 -13.24
CA MET A 1 -21.45 -12.70 -12.91
C MET A 1 -20.77 -13.15 -14.19
N SER A 2 -19.62 -12.62 -14.59
CA SER A 2 -19.02 -12.97 -15.90
C SER A 2 -18.34 -14.35 -15.86
N ASP A 3 -18.34 -15.07 -16.99
CA ASP A 3 -17.70 -16.40 -17.11
C ASP A 3 -16.21 -16.37 -16.76
N LYS A 4 -15.54 -15.24 -17.01
CA LYS A 4 -14.15 -15.01 -16.61
C LYS A 4 -14.00 -14.98 -15.08
N PHE A 5 -14.95 -14.35 -14.37
CA PHE A 5 -14.96 -14.35 -12.90
C PHE A 5 -15.28 -15.73 -12.33
N MET A 6 -16.23 -16.46 -12.92
CA MET A 6 -16.53 -17.84 -12.51
C MET A 6 -15.34 -18.78 -12.74
N ARG A 7 -14.61 -18.63 -13.87
CA ARG A 7 -13.37 -19.37 -14.12
C ARG A 7 -12.24 -18.98 -13.17
N MET A 8 -12.13 -17.69 -12.82
CA MET A 8 -11.17 -17.23 -11.80
C MET A 8 -11.46 -17.86 -10.44
N LEU A 9 -12.72 -17.87 -10.01
CA LEU A 9 -13.14 -18.53 -8.77
C LEU A 9 -12.90 -20.05 -8.79
N GLN A 10 -13.12 -20.70 -9.93
CA GLN A 10 -12.85 -22.14 -10.11
C GLN A 10 -11.36 -22.49 -10.08
N ASN A 11 -10.49 -21.56 -10.47
CA ASN A 11 -9.04 -21.74 -10.52
C ASN A 11 -8.32 -21.17 -9.28
N MET A 12 -9.04 -20.63 -8.31
CA MET A 12 -8.43 -20.14 -7.08
C MET A 12 -7.86 -21.28 -6.24
N GLN A 13 -6.72 -21.01 -5.61
CA GLN A 13 -6.13 -21.93 -4.65
C GLN A 13 -7.13 -22.21 -3.52
N GLN A 14 -7.39 -23.50 -3.29
CA GLN A 14 -8.28 -23.98 -2.24
C GLN A 14 -7.70 -23.65 -0.85
N ARG A 15 -8.57 -23.64 0.16
CA ARG A 15 -8.22 -23.42 1.57
C ARG A 15 -7.09 -24.37 1.99
N SER A 16 -6.03 -23.84 2.60
CA SER A 16 -4.89 -24.68 3.05
C SER A 16 -5.16 -25.47 4.34
N GLY A 17 -6.35 -25.32 4.93
CA GLY A 17 -6.72 -25.92 6.22
C GLY A 17 -6.22 -25.12 7.44
N ARG A 18 -5.46 -24.04 7.23
CA ARG A 18 -5.06 -23.09 8.27
C ARG A 18 -6.29 -22.46 8.93
N SER A 19 -6.24 -22.30 10.24
CA SER A 19 -7.25 -21.52 10.95
C SER A 19 -7.07 -20.04 10.66
N LEU A 20 -8.11 -19.24 10.89
CA LEU A 20 -8.02 -17.79 10.78
C LEU A 20 -7.00 -17.20 11.78
N GLU A 21 -6.87 -17.80 12.97
CA GLU A 21 -5.85 -17.42 13.95
C GLU A 21 -4.43 -17.67 13.41
N ASP A 22 -4.20 -18.81 12.75
CA ASP A 22 -2.93 -19.10 12.08
C ASP A 22 -2.62 -18.08 10.97
N LEU A 23 -3.64 -17.62 10.24
CA LEU A 23 -3.46 -16.59 9.20
C LEU A 23 -3.15 -15.22 9.82
N GLN A 24 -3.72 -14.87 10.96
CA GLN A 24 -3.47 -13.60 11.66
C GLN A 24 -2.06 -13.52 12.27
N ASN A 25 -1.58 -14.65 12.81
CA ASN A 25 -0.33 -14.72 13.57
C ASN A 25 0.91 -14.98 12.72
N SER A 26 0.76 -15.08 11.40
CA SER A 26 1.85 -15.28 10.45
C SER A 26 2.08 -14.04 9.58
N ASP A 27 3.31 -13.86 9.11
CA ASP A 27 3.64 -12.80 8.15
C ASP A 27 3.96 -13.35 6.74
N ASP A 28 3.65 -14.62 6.47
CA ASP A 28 3.87 -15.26 5.18
C ASP A 28 2.89 -14.78 4.10
N GLN A 29 3.28 -14.97 2.84
CA GLN A 29 2.43 -14.69 1.69
C GLN A 29 1.24 -15.65 1.69
N VAL A 30 0.05 -15.12 1.47
CA VAL A 30 -1.21 -15.87 1.39
C VAL A 30 -1.87 -15.63 0.03
N ALA A 31 -2.56 -16.65 -0.49
CA ALA A 31 -3.20 -16.61 -1.80
C ALA A 31 -4.56 -17.33 -1.77
N GLY A 32 -5.36 -17.15 -2.81
CA GLY A 32 -6.64 -17.83 -2.98
C GLY A 32 -7.63 -17.62 -1.83
N MET A 33 -8.28 -18.69 -1.38
CA MET A 33 -9.34 -18.60 -0.37
C MET A 33 -8.84 -18.14 1.01
N ASP A 34 -7.60 -18.44 1.38
CA ASP A 34 -7.04 -17.98 2.66
C ASP A 34 -6.76 -16.47 2.62
N ALA A 35 -6.30 -15.96 1.46
CA ALA A 35 -6.16 -14.53 1.25
C ALA A 35 -7.52 -13.81 1.33
N MET A 36 -8.55 -14.36 0.71
CA MET A 36 -9.91 -13.81 0.77
C MET A 36 -10.46 -13.80 2.20
N GLU A 37 -10.27 -14.88 2.97
CA GLU A 37 -10.73 -14.94 4.36
C GLU A 37 -10.02 -13.90 5.23
N LEU A 38 -8.69 -13.84 5.17
CA LEU A 38 -7.91 -12.87 5.94
C LEU A 38 -8.29 -11.43 5.58
N ARG A 39 -8.41 -11.11 4.28
CA ARG A 39 -8.81 -9.79 3.80
C ARG A 39 -10.21 -9.43 4.28
N GLY A 40 -11.17 -10.35 4.15
CA GLY A 40 -12.54 -10.15 4.60
C GLY A 40 -12.63 -9.94 6.12
N TRP A 41 -11.88 -10.73 6.89
CA TRP A 41 -11.82 -10.58 8.34
C TRP A 41 -11.19 -9.24 8.75
N ALA A 42 -10.07 -8.85 8.14
CA ALA A 42 -9.39 -7.59 8.46
C ALA A 42 -10.31 -6.38 8.16
N TYR A 43 -11.07 -6.43 7.06
CA TYR A 43 -12.06 -5.42 6.73
C TYR A 43 -13.19 -5.33 7.76
N ALA A 44 -13.69 -6.47 8.25
CA ALA A 44 -14.75 -6.52 9.25
C ALA A 44 -14.28 -6.15 10.67
N ASN A 45 -12.97 -6.19 10.93
CA ASN A 45 -12.39 -5.97 12.26
C ASN A 45 -11.31 -4.86 12.23
N PRO A 46 -11.67 -3.62 11.84
CA PRO A 46 -10.70 -2.53 11.81
C PRO A 46 -10.23 -2.18 13.23
N THR A 47 -9.06 -1.55 13.30
CA THR A 47 -8.60 -0.87 14.52
C THR A 47 -9.48 0.35 14.78
N THR A 48 -10.10 0.40 15.96
CA THR A 48 -10.96 1.50 16.40
C THR A 48 -10.18 2.32 17.42
N PRO A 49 -9.82 3.59 17.13
CA PRO A 49 -8.94 4.39 17.99
C PRO A 49 -9.37 4.44 19.46
N SER A 50 -10.65 4.70 19.73
CA SER A 50 -11.19 4.80 21.10
C SER A 50 -11.24 3.46 21.84
N ARG A 51 -11.24 2.32 21.14
CA ARG A 51 -11.27 0.97 21.71
C ARG A 51 -9.86 0.42 21.93
N ASP A 52 -8.99 0.62 20.96
CA ASP A 52 -7.75 -0.15 20.84
C ASP A 52 -6.48 0.60 21.27
N LEU A 53 -6.50 1.94 21.28
CA LEU A 53 -5.32 2.75 21.62
C LEU A 53 -5.17 2.91 23.13
N THR A 54 -5.04 1.81 23.88
CA THR A 54 -5.14 1.80 25.34
C THR A 54 -3.82 2.00 26.09
N ASP A 55 -2.68 1.73 25.46
CA ASP A 55 -1.36 1.99 26.06
C ASP A 55 -1.00 3.49 26.02
N PRO A 56 0.03 3.95 26.77
CA PRO A 56 0.39 5.36 26.83
C PRO A 56 0.67 6.02 25.47
N VAL A 57 1.36 5.32 24.54
CA VAL A 57 1.62 5.86 23.20
C VAL A 57 0.31 5.95 22.43
N GLY A 58 -0.50 4.88 22.48
CA GLY A 58 -1.84 4.87 21.88
C GLY A 58 -2.71 6.05 22.34
N GLN A 59 -2.75 6.31 23.64
CA GLN A 59 -3.53 7.42 24.21
C GLN A 59 -3.06 8.80 23.72
N THR A 60 -1.76 8.98 23.50
CA THR A 60 -1.25 10.24 22.92
C THR A 60 -1.64 10.42 21.45
N LEU A 61 -1.77 9.32 20.69
CA LEU A 61 -2.30 9.34 19.32
C LEU A 61 -3.81 9.59 19.31
N LEU A 62 -4.54 8.98 20.25
CA LEU A 62 -5.97 9.23 20.44
C LEU A 62 -6.24 10.71 20.77
N ALA A 63 -5.37 11.35 21.53
CA ALA A 63 -5.47 12.78 21.84
C ALA A 63 -5.46 13.66 20.57
N ALA A 64 -4.79 13.24 19.48
CA ALA A 64 -4.85 13.96 18.20
C ALA A 64 -6.26 13.95 17.58
N PHE A 65 -7.08 12.92 17.81
CA PHE A 65 -8.50 12.90 17.42
C PHE A 65 -9.32 13.92 18.23
N ASN A 66 -8.87 14.24 19.44
CA ASN A 66 -9.41 15.29 20.31
C ASN A 66 -8.74 16.65 20.10
N GLN A 67 -7.97 16.82 19.02
CA GLN A 67 -7.27 18.05 18.62
C GLN A 67 -6.09 18.46 19.52
N GLU A 68 -5.55 17.52 20.30
CA GLU A 68 -4.35 17.72 21.11
C GLU A 68 -3.10 17.19 20.39
N PHE A 69 -2.70 17.86 19.30
CA PHE A 69 -1.67 17.37 18.38
C PHE A 69 -0.25 17.29 18.98
N ASN A 70 0.01 18.01 20.08
CA ASN A 70 1.33 18.02 20.73
C ASN A 70 1.52 16.86 21.73
N ALA A 71 0.47 16.08 22.04
CA ALA A 71 0.51 15.06 23.09
C ALA A 71 1.61 14.01 22.85
N LEU A 72 1.71 13.48 21.63
CA LEU A 72 2.71 12.48 21.26
C LEU A 72 4.13 13.03 21.36
N GLN A 73 4.37 14.23 20.82
CA GLN A 73 5.68 14.87 20.89
C GLN A 73 6.09 15.14 22.34
N ASN A 74 5.19 15.68 23.16
CA ASN A 74 5.44 15.93 24.58
C ASN A 74 5.79 14.64 25.33
N TYR A 75 5.05 13.55 25.07
CA TYR A 75 5.35 12.23 25.62
C TYR A 75 6.74 11.76 25.21
N CYS A 76 7.06 11.84 23.91
CA CYS A 76 8.36 11.39 23.40
C CYS A 76 9.52 12.17 24.00
N GLU A 77 9.44 13.50 24.04
CA GLU A 77 10.49 14.35 24.63
C GLU A 77 10.65 14.13 26.13
N MET A 78 9.55 13.87 26.84
CA MET A 78 9.60 13.48 28.26
C MET A 78 10.33 12.13 28.44
N MET A 79 9.97 11.12 27.65
CA MET A 79 10.59 9.79 27.73
C MET A 79 12.08 9.83 27.40
N ILE A 80 12.47 10.58 26.35
CA ILE A 80 13.87 10.78 25.97
C ILE A 80 14.65 11.38 27.13
N ARG A 81 14.12 12.41 27.81
CA ARG A 81 14.75 13.03 28.98
C ARG A 81 14.89 12.06 30.16
N GLN A 82 13.85 11.27 30.44
CA GLN A 82 13.89 10.26 31.51
C GLN A 82 14.92 9.15 31.25
N LEU A 83 15.15 8.82 29.98
CA LEU A 83 16.17 7.88 29.53
C LEU A 83 17.57 8.50 29.40
N GLY A 84 17.78 9.74 29.83
CA GLY A 84 19.09 10.40 29.86
C GLY A 84 19.37 11.39 28.74
N GLY A 85 18.43 11.58 27.80
CA GLY A 85 18.50 12.63 26.78
C GLY A 85 19.53 12.41 25.67
N THR A 86 20.02 11.18 25.50
CA THR A 86 21.06 10.83 24.52
C THR A 86 20.47 10.31 23.20
N GLU A 87 21.29 10.07 22.18
CA GLU A 87 20.82 9.44 20.94
C GLU A 87 20.42 7.98 21.19
N GLU A 88 21.04 7.27 22.15
CA GLU A 88 20.64 5.92 22.55
C GLU A 88 19.24 5.92 23.19
N ALA A 89 18.90 6.96 23.96
CA ALA A 89 17.55 7.16 24.49
C ALA A 89 16.54 7.41 23.35
N ARG A 90 16.91 8.22 22.35
CA ARG A 90 16.08 8.45 21.15
C ARG A 90 15.88 7.17 20.35
N GLU A 91 16.93 6.39 20.13
CA GLU A 91 16.87 5.10 19.43
C GLU A 91 15.99 4.10 20.18
N THR A 92 16.13 4.01 21.50
CA THR A 92 15.30 3.11 22.33
C THR A 92 13.81 3.45 22.17
N LEU A 93 13.46 4.73 22.24
CA LEU A 93 12.08 5.17 22.03
C LEU A 93 11.62 4.94 20.59
N ARG A 94 12.47 5.21 19.59
CA ARG A 94 12.19 4.96 18.16
C ARG A 94 11.80 3.51 17.91
N GLN A 95 12.55 2.56 18.49
CA GLN A 95 12.26 1.13 18.38
C GLN A 95 10.96 0.75 19.12
N ASP A 96 10.71 1.33 20.30
CA ASP A 96 9.44 1.11 21.01
C ASP A 96 8.24 1.58 20.17
N LEU A 97 8.27 2.82 19.66
CA LEU A 97 7.23 3.38 18.79
C LEU A 97 7.03 2.54 17.52
N TYR A 98 8.13 2.10 16.89
CA TYR A 98 8.08 1.25 15.70
C TYR A 98 7.44 -0.12 15.98
N SER A 99 7.67 -0.70 17.16
CA SER A 99 7.14 -2.01 17.52
C SER A 99 5.64 -2.02 17.83
N LYS A 100 5.04 -0.86 18.13
CA LYS A 100 3.62 -0.78 18.51
C LYS A 100 2.69 -1.22 17.38
N ARG A 101 1.70 -2.03 17.71
CA ARG A 101 0.64 -2.49 16.81
C ARG A 101 -0.67 -2.46 17.56
N TRP A 102 -1.69 -1.81 17.00
CA TRP A 102 -2.96 -1.60 17.68
C TRP A 102 -4.12 -2.34 17.03
N GLY A 103 -4.99 -2.90 17.86
CA GLY A 103 -6.24 -3.55 17.46
C GLY A 103 -6.04 -4.83 16.63
N PRO A 104 -7.15 -5.44 16.18
CA PRO A 104 -7.12 -6.71 15.45
C PRO A 104 -6.31 -6.62 14.14
N ALA A 105 -6.33 -5.47 13.48
CA ALA A 105 -5.60 -5.25 12.25
C ALA A 105 -4.09 -5.09 12.43
N ARG A 106 -3.55 -5.15 13.67
CA ARG A 106 -2.14 -4.86 13.98
C ARG A 106 -1.71 -3.52 13.35
N THR A 107 -2.52 -2.47 13.51
CA THR A 107 -2.29 -1.19 12.81
C THR A 107 -0.97 -0.55 13.28
N PRO A 108 -0.02 -0.22 12.38
CA PRO A 108 1.23 0.45 12.73
C PRO A 108 1.02 1.96 12.98
N ILE A 109 1.97 2.59 13.67
CA ILE A 109 1.85 3.97 14.19
C ILE A 109 1.39 5.02 13.17
N TYR A 110 1.95 4.99 11.96
CA TYR A 110 1.57 5.92 10.90
C TYR A 110 0.15 5.69 10.38
N ALA A 111 -0.29 4.43 10.30
CA ALA A 111 -1.61 4.09 9.77
C ALA A 111 -2.75 4.54 10.71
N VAL A 112 -2.48 4.72 12.01
CA VAL A 112 -3.44 5.30 12.99
C VAL A 112 -3.83 6.74 12.62
N LEU A 113 -2.94 7.49 11.95
CA LEU A 113 -3.20 8.88 11.58
C LEU A 113 -4.13 9.02 10.35
N LEU A 114 -4.27 7.99 9.53
CA LEU A 114 -5.08 8.04 8.30
C LEU A 114 -6.57 8.33 8.57
N PRO A 115 -7.25 7.64 9.52
CA PRO A 115 -8.60 8.01 9.93
C PRO A 115 -8.69 9.45 10.44
N ALA A 116 -7.73 9.92 11.26
CA ALA A 116 -7.73 11.28 11.78
C ALA A 116 -7.65 12.33 10.65
N LEU A 117 -6.76 12.11 9.67
CA LEU A 117 -6.61 12.97 8.49
C LEU A 117 -7.89 13.02 7.65
N HIS A 118 -8.70 11.96 7.67
CA HIS A 118 -9.99 11.93 6.98
C HIS A 118 -11.09 12.67 7.76
N VAL A 119 -11.21 12.42 9.07
CA VAL A 119 -12.30 12.99 9.87
C VAL A 119 -12.06 14.45 10.29
N LEU A 120 -10.81 14.93 10.28
CA LEU A 120 -10.42 16.29 10.66
C LEU A 120 -9.70 17.02 9.51
N PRO A 121 -10.34 17.24 8.34
CA PRO A 121 -9.68 17.84 7.17
C PRO A 121 -9.16 19.26 7.44
N ASN A 122 -9.83 20.02 8.32
CA ASN A 122 -9.41 21.37 8.72
C ASN A 122 -8.18 21.39 9.64
N LYS A 123 -7.76 20.22 10.14
CA LYS A 123 -6.60 20.04 11.03
C LYS A 123 -5.48 19.24 10.37
N LYS A 124 -5.52 19.17 9.04
CA LYS A 124 -4.57 18.40 8.24
C LYS A 124 -3.13 18.80 8.52
N GLN A 125 -2.83 20.09 8.61
CA GLN A 125 -1.43 20.53 8.78
C GLN A 125 -0.86 20.14 10.13
N GLU A 126 -1.68 20.18 11.18
CA GLU A 126 -1.33 19.74 12.52
C GLU A 126 -1.09 18.22 12.56
N LEU A 127 -1.98 17.43 11.93
CA LEU A 127 -1.81 15.97 11.80
C LEU A 127 -0.58 15.58 10.97
N LEU A 128 -0.31 16.29 9.87
CA LEU A 128 0.94 16.14 9.10
C LEU A 128 2.16 16.55 9.95
N GLY A 129 2.00 17.45 10.92
CA GLY A 129 3.01 17.80 11.90
C GLY A 129 3.40 16.60 12.77
N VAL A 130 2.41 15.83 13.24
CA VAL A 130 2.65 14.56 13.97
C VAL A 130 3.43 13.58 13.11
N ALA A 131 3.04 13.43 11.84
CA ALA A 131 3.74 12.55 10.90
C ALA A 131 5.20 12.98 10.65
N ARG A 132 5.45 14.28 10.47
CA ARG A 132 6.80 14.83 10.28
C ARG A 132 7.66 14.65 11.54
N TYR A 133 7.12 14.88 12.73
CA TYR A 133 7.86 14.63 13.96
C TYR A 133 8.32 13.17 14.05
N LEU A 134 7.40 12.22 13.81
CA LEU A 134 7.73 10.80 13.81
C LEU A 134 8.76 10.44 12.74
N ALA A 135 8.53 10.85 11.49
CA ALA A 135 9.31 10.41 10.33
C ALA A 135 10.66 11.13 10.17
N ASN A 136 10.71 12.43 10.44
CA ASN A 136 11.88 13.26 10.15
C ASN A 136 12.69 13.55 11.41
N ASP A 137 12.03 13.88 12.53
CA ASP A 137 12.72 14.32 13.76
C ASP A 137 13.13 13.13 14.63
N LEU A 138 12.20 12.18 14.85
CA LEU A 138 12.48 10.93 15.57
C LEU A 138 13.00 9.81 14.68
N LYS A 139 12.76 9.89 13.36
CA LYS A 139 13.18 8.88 12.38
C LYS A 139 12.61 7.48 12.65
N VAL A 140 11.36 7.40 13.10
CA VAL A 140 10.65 6.12 13.25
C VAL A 140 10.50 5.49 11.87
N PRO A 141 10.89 4.21 11.67
CA PRO A 141 10.74 3.55 10.39
C PRO A 141 9.29 3.52 9.90
N VAL A 142 9.11 3.79 8.60
CA VAL A 142 7.80 3.96 7.95
C VAL A 142 7.28 2.68 7.26
N ASP A 143 8.05 1.60 7.34
CA ASP A 143 7.80 0.30 6.70
C ASP A 143 6.99 -0.67 7.57
N GLY A 144 6.50 -0.21 8.72
CA GLY A 144 5.63 -1.00 9.59
C GLY A 144 4.39 -1.50 8.83
N LYS A 145 4.11 -2.79 8.98
CA LYS A 145 3.02 -3.50 8.30
C LYS A 145 1.89 -3.86 9.26
N ASP A 146 0.67 -3.83 8.71
CA ASP A 146 -0.54 -4.33 9.34
C ASP A 146 -0.71 -5.85 9.14
N VAL A 147 -1.84 -6.40 9.60
CA VAL A 147 -2.15 -7.84 9.53
C VAL A 147 -2.21 -8.39 8.10
N VAL A 148 -2.50 -7.55 7.09
CA VAL A 148 -2.50 -7.95 5.68
C VAL A 148 -1.17 -7.65 4.98
N GLY A 149 -0.18 -7.14 5.71
CA GLY A 149 1.16 -6.81 5.20
C GLY A 149 1.27 -5.45 4.53
N SER A 150 0.24 -4.60 4.64
CA SER A 150 0.23 -3.29 4.02
C SER A 150 0.86 -2.24 4.95
N THR A 151 1.60 -1.29 4.36
CA THR A 151 2.21 -0.17 5.09
C THR A 151 1.24 1.03 5.17
N ALA A 152 1.56 2.02 6.00
CA ALA A 152 0.81 3.27 6.01
C ALA A 152 0.85 4.00 4.64
N LEU A 153 1.99 3.93 3.92
CA LEU A 153 2.11 4.46 2.56
C LEU A 153 1.20 3.73 1.57
N PHE A 154 1.08 2.41 1.68
CA PHE A 154 0.15 1.62 0.86
C PHE A 154 -1.27 2.19 0.98
N TRP A 155 -1.77 2.35 2.21
CA TRP A 155 -3.13 2.83 2.46
C TRP A 155 -3.33 4.31 2.17
N ALA A 156 -2.29 5.13 2.25
CA ALA A 156 -2.38 6.56 1.98
C ALA A 156 -2.72 6.89 0.52
N ILE A 157 -2.37 5.99 -0.41
CA ILE A 157 -2.56 6.19 -1.85
C ILE A 157 -3.50 5.18 -2.52
N SER A 158 -3.88 4.08 -1.85
CA SER A 158 -4.74 3.00 -2.39
C SER A 158 -6.15 3.45 -2.82
N THR A 159 -6.55 4.68 -2.48
CA THR A 159 -7.87 5.29 -2.72
C THR A 159 -9.04 4.74 -1.91
N LYS A 160 -8.80 3.72 -1.10
CA LYS A 160 -9.82 3.06 -0.29
C LYS A 160 -9.25 2.73 1.10
N PRO A 161 -9.82 3.24 2.21
CA PRO A 161 -10.89 4.25 2.31
C PRO A 161 -10.38 5.70 2.21
N TYR A 162 -9.07 5.93 2.22
CA TYR A 162 -8.47 7.27 2.31
C TYR A 162 -7.57 7.58 1.12
N VAL A 163 -7.45 8.87 0.81
CA VAL A 163 -6.44 9.42 -0.12
C VAL A 163 -5.79 10.60 0.57
N GLN A 164 -4.52 10.46 0.92
CA GLN A 164 -3.76 11.46 1.69
C GLN A 164 -2.39 11.68 1.03
N PRO A 165 -2.31 12.42 -0.09
CA PRO A 165 -1.08 12.52 -0.89
C PRO A 165 0.05 13.24 -0.16
N GLU A 166 -0.20 14.30 0.62
CA GLU A 166 0.87 14.95 1.39
C GLU A 166 1.38 14.06 2.52
N PHE A 167 0.52 13.22 3.11
CA PHE A 167 0.94 12.23 4.10
C PHE A 167 1.78 11.13 3.43
N ALA A 168 1.33 10.63 2.27
CA ALA A 168 2.09 9.68 1.46
C ALA A 168 3.48 10.23 1.10
N GLN A 169 3.57 11.51 0.72
CA GLN A 169 4.84 12.15 0.40
C GLN A 169 5.80 12.15 1.60
N ILE A 170 5.33 12.51 2.80
CA ILE A 170 6.16 12.45 4.02
C ILE A 170 6.72 11.05 4.24
N LEU A 171 5.89 10.01 4.10
CA LEU A 171 6.33 8.63 4.29
C LEU A 171 7.32 8.20 3.20
N PHE A 172 7.09 8.59 1.95
CA PHE A 172 7.98 8.28 0.83
C PHE A 172 9.35 8.94 1.01
N ASP A 173 9.37 10.24 1.34
CA ASP A 173 10.59 11.03 1.57
C ASP A 173 11.40 10.46 2.75
N ALA A 174 10.72 9.87 3.74
CA ALA A 174 11.33 9.22 4.90
C ALA A 174 11.79 7.77 4.66
N GLY A 175 11.76 7.27 3.42
CA GLY A 175 12.25 5.92 3.11
C GLY A 175 11.15 4.88 2.81
N GLY A 176 9.87 5.28 2.74
CA GLY A 176 8.79 4.38 2.34
C GLY A 176 8.82 4.06 0.85
N SER A 177 8.56 2.80 0.49
CA SER A 177 8.52 2.34 -0.91
C SER A 177 7.10 2.09 -1.40
N VAL A 178 6.79 2.61 -2.60
CA VAL A 178 5.53 2.32 -3.32
C VAL A 178 5.49 0.89 -3.87
N ASN A 179 6.63 0.21 -3.93
CA ASN A 179 6.75 -1.17 -4.43
C ASN A 179 6.72 -2.21 -3.31
N THR A 180 6.56 -1.79 -2.05
CA THR A 180 6.37 -2.72 -0.93
C THR A 180 5.10 -3.53 -1.16
N LYS A 181 5.27 -4.84 -1.21
CA LYS A 181 4.16 -5.78 -1.38
C LYS A 181 3.56 -6.19 -0.05
N ASN A 182 2.24 -6.30 -0.03
CA ASN A 182 1.50 -6.88 1.07
C ASN A 182 1.52 -8.42 1.00
N ARG A 183 0.79 -9.09 1.90
CA ARG A 183 0.76 -10.56 1.98
C ARG A 183 0.07 -11.23 0.78
N PHE A 184 -0.58 -10.45 -0.08
CA PHE A 184 -1.20 -10.91 -1.33
C PHE A 184 -0.32 -10.62 -2.56
N ASN A 185 0.97 -10.30 -2.34
CA ASN A 185 1.91 -9.91 -3.40
C ASN A 185 1.43 -8.66 -4.19
N ALA A 186 0.54 -7.85 -3.62
CA ALA A 186 -0.02 -6.64 -4.21
C ALA A 186 0.72 -5.39 -3.74
N THR A 187 0.91 -4.44 -4.65
CA THR A 187 1.35 -3.07 -4.37
C THR A 187 0.14 -2.14 -4.29
N PRO A 188 0.24 -0.92 -3.71
CA PRO A 188 -0.88 0.01 -3.69
C PRO A 188 -1.44 0.33 -5.09
N GLY A 189 -0.62 0.23 -6.14
CA GLY A 189 -1.07 0.41 -7.52
C GLY A 189 -2.16 -0.56 -7.95
N SER A 190 -2.21 -1.79 -7.43
CA SER A 190 -3.28 -2.73 -7.76
C SER A 190 -4.62 -2.31 -7.15
N GLU A 191 -4.61 -1.70 -5.97
CA GLU A 191 -5.81 -1.12 -5.35
C GLU A 191 -6.26 0.15 -6.08
N ILE A 192 -5.31 1.01 -6.50
CA ILE A 192 -5.61 2.20 -7.31
C ILE A 192 -6.26 1.80 -8.65
N ALA A 193 -5.76 0.75 -9.30
CA ALA A 193 -6.27 0.29 -10.59
C ALA A 193 -7.68 -0.31 -10.51
N GLN A 194 -8.09 -0.84 -9.35
CA GLN A 194 -9.43 -1.35 -9.08
C GLN A 194 -10.42 -0.21 -8.75
N ALA A 195 -10.44 0.85 -9.57
CA ALA A 195 -11.33 1.99 -9.38
C ALA A 195 -12.81 1.57 -9.45
N ASP A 196 -13.67 2.24 -8.65
CA ASP A 196 -15.12 2.05 -8.77
C ASP A 196 -15.60 2.68 -10.09
N ILE A 197 -16.08 1.84 -11.02
CA ILE A 197 -16.58 2.25 -12.33
C ILE A 197 -17.85 3.10 -12.29
N HIS A 198 -18.53 3.14 -11.14
CA HIS A 198 -19.71 3.96 -10.91
C HIS A 198 -19.41 5.21 -10.08
N GLY A 199 -18.21 5.30 -9.52
CA GLY A 199 -17.76 6.41 -8.69
C GLY A 199 -16.92 7.45 -9.44
N ASP A 200 -16.48 8.46 -8.69
CA ASP A 200 -15.49 9.42 -9.15
C ASP A 200 -14.10 8.78 -9.19
N THR A 201 -13.55 8.62 -10.40
CA THR A 201 -12.25 8.00 -10.63
C THR A 201 -11.10 9.01 -10.70
N THR A 202 -11.37 10.30 -10.50
CA THR A 202 -10.36 11.37 -10.57
C THR A 202 -9.21 11.13 -9.59
N LYS A 203 -9.53 10.68 -8.37
CA LYS A 203 -8.53 10.36 -7.35
C LYS A 203 -7.67 9.15 -7.74
N ASN A 204 -8.26 8.13 -8.36
CA ASN A 204 -7.52 6.96 -8.84
C ASN A 204 -6.54 7.35 -9.95
N VAL A 205 -6.96 8.19 -10.89
CA VAL A 205 -6.06 8.70 -11.94
C VAL A 205 -4.93 9.53 -11.33
N GLN A 206 -5.25 10.42 -10.39
CA GLN A 206 -4.24 11.24 -9.69
C GLN A 206 -3.23 10.37 -8.93
N MET A 207 -3.69 9.35 -8.21
CA MET A 207 -2.83 8.45 -7.43
C MET A 207 -2.07 7.45 -8.31
N MET A 208 -2.62 7.03 -9.45
CA MET A 208 -1.86 6.25 -10.42
C MET A 208 -0.73 7.09 -11.00
N LYS A 209 -0.99 8.37 -11.30
CA LYS A 209 0.05 9.30 -11.76
C LYS A 209 1.14 9.46 -10.69
N TRP A 210 0.77 9.73 -9.45
CA TRP A 210 1.72 9.84 -8.34
C TRP A 210 2.52 8.54 -8.18
N PHE A 211 1.87 7.37 -8.19
CA PHE A 211 2.51 6.06 -8.08
C PHE A 211 3.57 5.84 -9.18
N VAL A 212 3.24 6.12 -10.44
CA VAL A 212 4.16 5.99 -11.58
C VAL A 212 5.31 7.00 -11.50
N GLU A 213 5.03 8.25 -11.12
CA GLU A 213 6.06 9.28 -10.91
C GLU A 213 7.05 8.90 -9.80
N HIS A 214 6.60 8.13 -8.80
CA HIS A 214 7.42 7.65 -7.69
C HIS A 214 8.03 6.27 -7.93
N GLY A 215 8.08 5.81 -9.19
CA GLY A 215 8.77 4.58 -9.59
C GLY A 215 7.98 3.30 -9.31
N GLY A 216 6.65 3.40 -9.22
CA GLY A 216 5.76 2.27 -9.06
C GLY A 216 5.86 1.27 -10.22
N ASP A 217 6.07 0.01 -9.88
CA ASP A 217 6.10 -1.09 -10.84
C ASP A 217 4.68 -1.42 -11.30
N VAL A 218 4.46 -1.41 -12.62
CA VAL A 218 3.17 -1.69 -13.24
C VAL A 218 3.11 -3.00 -14.02
N VAL A 219 4.22 -3.74 -14.12
CA VAL A 219 4.34 -4.92 -14.99
C VAL A 219 4.51 -6.23 -14.22
N THR A 220 5.01 -6.19 -12.98
CA THR A 220 5.13 -7.40 -12.15
C THR A 220 3.77 -7.94 -11.76
N LYS A 221 3.63 -9.27 -11.85
CA LYS A 221 2.40 -9.98 -11.50
C LYS A 221 2.29 -10.26 -9.99
N ASP A 222 1.08 -10.18 -9.47
CA ASP A 222 0.69 -10.59 -8.13
C ASP A 222 0.43 -12.11 -8.04
N THR A 223 -0.10 -12.59 -6.91
CA THR A 223 -0.41 -14.03 -6.71
C THR A 223 -1.50 -14.54 -7.63
N ASP A 224 -2.36 -13.66 -8.13
CA ASP A 224 -3.48 -14.01 -8.99
C ASP A 224 -3.09 -13.90 -10.49
N GLY A 225 -1.80 -13.64 -10.76
CA GLY A 225 -1.25 -13.50 -12.10
C GLY A 225 -1.59 -12.17 -12.78
N MET A 226 -2.15 -11.22 -12.03
CA MET A 226 -2.54 -9.90 -12.51
C MET A 226 -1.39 -8.91 -12.28
N ASN A 227 -1.21 -7.96 -13.19
CA ASN A 227 -0.38 -6.78 -12.94
C ASN A 227 -1.21 -5.51 -13.14
N ILE A 228 -0.67 -4.39 -12.67
CA ILE A 228 -1.38 -3.10 -12.74
C ILE A 228 -1.70 -2.71 -14.18
N LYS A 229 -0.77 -2.95 -15.11
CA LYS A 229 -1.00 -2.68 -16.53
C LYS A 229 -2.24 -3.43 -17.05
N THR A 230 -2.36 -4.71 -16.79
CA THR A 230 -3.51 -5.54 -17.18
C THR A 230 -4.80 -5.06 -16.50
N LEU A 231 -4.76 -4.71 -15.22
CA LEU A 231 -5.92 -4.13 -14.52
C LEU A 231 -6.38 -2.82 -15.15
N VAL A 232 -5.45 -1.93 -15.48
CA VAL A 232 -5.74 -0.64 -16.14
C VAL A 232 -6.26 -0.85 -17.56
N GLU A 233 -5.70 -1.78 -18.33
CA GLU A 233 -6.17 -2.12 -19.68
C GLU A 233 -7.61 -2.65 -19.66
N MET A 234 -7.96 -3.49 -18.67
CA MET A 234 -9.34 -3.95 -18.48
C MET A 234 -10.31 -2.80 -18.20
N MET A 235 -9.80 -1.69 -17.65
CA MET A 235 -10.56 -0.51 -17.26
C MET A 235 -10.50 0.62 -18.30
N ASP A 236 -9.74 0.48 -19.39
CA ASP A 236 -9.44 1.56 -20.35
C ASP A 236 -10.70 2.20 -20.94
N LYS A 237 -11.70 1.39 -21.29
CA LYS A 237 -13.00 1.89 -21.79
C LYS A 237 -13.76 2.75 -20.78
N LYS A 238 -13.49 2.61 -19.49
CA LYS A 238 -14.18 3.30 -18.38
C LYS A 238 -13.34 4.42 -17.79
N VAL A 239 -12.03 4.23 -17.69
CA VAL A 239 -11.07 5.16 -17.09
C VAL A 239 -9.87 5.35 -18.03
N PRO A 240 -10.07 5.89 -19.24
CA PRO A 240 -9.01 6.01 -20.25
C PRO A 240 -7.85 6.89 -19.78
N ALA A 241 -8.13 7.85 -18.90
CA ALA A 241 -7.11 8.70 -18.29
C ALA A 241 -6.06 7.90 -17.49
N MET A 242 -6.45 6.77 -16.87
CA MET A 242 -5.51 5.91 -16.16
C MET A 242 -4.59 5.15 -17.11
N ALA A 243 -5.12 4.68 -18.25
CA ALA A 243 -4.29 4.09 -19.30
C ALA A 243 -3.33 5.12 -19.89
N GLN A 244 -3.76 6.39 -20.03
CA GLN A 244 -2.88 7.47 -20.48
C GLN A 244 -1.73 7.73 -19.51
N VAL A 245 -1.95 7.63 -18.19
CA VAL A 245 -0.88 7.71 -17.20
C VAL A 245 0.18 6.64 -17.46
N LEU A 246 -0.23 5.38 -17.66
CA LEU A 246 0.72 4.30 -17.93
C LEU A 246 1.47 4.47 -19.25
N LYS A 247 0.79 4.96 -20.30
CA LYS A 247 1.41 5.26 -21.61
C LYS A 247 2.45 6.37 -21.53
N ASN A 248 2.16 7.41 -20.74
CA ASN A 248 3.10 8.50 -20.51
C ASN A 248 4.30 8.04 -19.68
N GLY A 249 4.12 7.01 -18.83
CA GLY A 249 5.15 6.50 -17.94
C GLY A 249 5.60 7.56 -16.92
N HIS A 250 6.81 7.40 -16.41
CA HIS A 250 7.44 8.41 -15.57
C HIS A 250 8.02 9.56 -16.43
N SER A 251 7.96 10.79 -15.93
CA SER A 251 8.71 11.89 -16.53
C SER A 251 10.24 11.62 -16.41
N PRO A 252 11.08 12.19 -17.29
CA PRO A 252 12.52 12.18 -17.10
C PRO A 252 12.88 12.73 -15.70
N ARG A 253 13.81 12.06 -15.01
CA ARG A 253 14.21 12.44 -13.64
C ARG A 253 14.80 13.85 -13.61
N LYS A 254 14.50 14.61 -12.56
CA LYS A 254 15.28 15.80 -12.23
C LYS A 254 16.52 15.35 -11.47
N GLU A 255 17.63 16.05 -11.70
CA GLU A 255 18.88 15.83 -10.99
C GLU A 255 18.64 16.03 -9.49
N GLY A 256 18.90 15.01 -8.67
CA GLY A 256 18.65 15.02 -7.21
C GLY A 256 17.44 14.20 -6.72
N ASP A 257 16.65 13.57 -7.59
CA ASP A 257 15.49 12.76 -7.18
C ASP A 257 15.89 11.39 -6.56
N CYS A 258 15.83 11.32 -5.22
CA CYS A 258 15.68 10.18 -4.27
C CYS A 258 16.35 8.81 -4.55
N THR A 259 17.16 8.37 -3.57
CA THR A 259 17.83 7.04 -3.42
C THR A 259 16.91 5.87 -3.07
N ASN A 260 15.63 6.10 -2.76
CA ASN A 260 14.72 5.10 -2.20
C ASN A 260 13.82 4.39 -3.22
N CYS A 261 13.99 4.67 -4.52
CA CYS A 261 13.18 4.09 -5.60
C CYS A 261 13.50 2.61 -5.93
N GLY A 262 14.15 1.86 -5.03
CA GLY A 262 14.56 0.48 -5.28
C GLY A 262 15.69 0.34 -6.32
N ARG A 263 16.53 1.38 -6.48
CA ARG A 263 17.78 1.31 -7.21
C ARG A 263 18.92 1.54 -6.23
N CYS A 264 19.79 0.54 -6.07
CA CYS A 264 21.04 0.70 -5.34
C CYS A 264 21.76 1.97 -5.86
N PRO A 265 22.21 2.90 -4.99
CA PRO A 265 23.15 3.90 -5.42
C PRO A 265 24.33 3.17 -6.05
N LYS A 266 24.85 3.66 -7.17
CA LYS A 266 26.18 3.21 -7.58
C LYS A 266 27.12 3.62 -6.44
N GLU A 267 27.55 2.65 -5.64
CA GLU A 267 28.74 2.85 -4.83
C GLU A 267 29.86 3.19 -5.82
N GLU A 268 30.40 4.40 -5.71
CA GLU A 268 31.62 4.75 -6.41
C GLU A 268 32.75 3.90 -5.82
N GLY A 269 33.03 2.78 -6.49
CA GLY A 269 34.17 1.91 -6.20
C GLY A 269 33.78 0.51 -5.74
N GLY A 270 33.54 -0.40 -6.69
CA GLY A 270 33.35 -1.83 -6.40
C GLY A 270 33.45 -2.65 -7.68
N LEU A 271 34.42 -3.56 -7.71
CA LEU A 271 34.92 -4.33 -8.85
C LEU A 271 33.85 -5.11 -9.66
N GLU A 272 34.11 -5.21 -10.96
CA GLU A 272 33.43 -6.06 -11.94
C GLU A 272 33.16 -7.48 -11.40
N GLY A 273 31.92 -7.93 -11.53
CA GLY A 273 31.49 -9.32 -11.36
C GLY A 273 30.78 -9.80 -12.64
N PRO A 274 30.88 -11.11 -12.97
CA PRO A 274 31.00 -11.57 -14.36
C PRO A 274 29.70 -11.49 -15.16
N GLN A 275 29.83 -11.10 -16.43
CA GLN A 275 28.84 -11.34 -17.49
C GLN A 275 28.66 -12.84 -17.65
N GLU A 276 27.47 -13.37 -17.36
CA GLU A 276 27.05 -14.66 -17.87
C GLU A 276 26.53 -14.50 -19.30
N ASP A 277 27.22 -15.19 -20.20
CA ASP A 277 26.98 -15.24 -21.63
C ASP A 277 25.58 -15.76 -21.96
N LEU A 278 24.73 -14.92 -22.58
CA LEU A 278 23.59 -15.41 -23.34
C LEU A 278 24.10 -15.92 -24.69
N GLN A 279 24.32 -17.23 -24.79
CA GLN A 279 24.39 -17.92 -26.07
C GLN A 279 23.31 -19.01 -26.19
N SER A 280 22.56 -18.87 -27.29
CA SER A 280 21.84 -19.88 -28.05
C SER A 280 20.72 -20.68 -27.36
N PHE A 281 19.47 -20.33 -27.68
CA PHE A 281 18.47 -21.30 -28.11
C PHE A 281 17.59 -20.66 -29.20
N VAL A 282 17.89 -21.03 -30.45
CA VAL A 282 17.03 -20.86 -31.62
C VAL A 282 16.50 -22.25 -31.97
N ASP A 283 15.23 -22.28 -32.39
CA ASP A 283 14.54 -23.25 -33.27
C ASP A 283 13.10 -23.37 -32.75
N ASP A 284 12.15 -22.65 -33.37
CA ASP A 284 11.32 -23.09 -34.51
C ASP A 284 10.27 -24.15 -34.08
N ASP A 285 8.98 -23.79 -34.08
CA ASP A 285 8.13 -24.07 -35.24
C ASP A 285 6.65 -23.64 -35.04
N ASN A 286 6.13 -22.98 -36.09
CA ASN A 286 4.79 -22.99 -36.68
C ASN A 286 3.52 -23.41 -35.89
N GLY A 287 2.51 -22.52 -35.90
CA GLY A 287 1.12 -22.87 -35.57
C GLY A 287 0.09 -21.77 -35.88
N LYS A 288 -0.66 -21.95 -36.97
CA LYS A 288 -1.62 -21.06 -37.64
C LYS A 288 -2.81 -20.49 -36.81
N SER A 289 -3.19 -19.28 -37.23
CA SER A 289 -4.52 -18.59 -37.30
C SER A 289 -5.78 -19.26 -36.72
N GLU A 290 -6.64 -18.44 -36.09
CA GLU A 290 -8.01 -18.18 -36.60
C GLU A 290 -8.71 -17.02 -35.85
N ALA A 291 -9.51 -16.27 -36.60
CA ALA A 291 -10.33 -15.15 -36.17
C ALA A 291 -11.76 -15.63 -35.86
N LEU A 292 -12.42 -15.07 -34.84
CA LEU A 292 -13.86 -15.13 -34.69
C LEU A 292 -14.40 -13.80 -34.14
N GLU A 293 -15.18 -13.12 -34.98
CA GLU A 293 -16.15 -12.11 -34.57
C GLU A 293 -17.43 -12.81 -34.11
N ASP A 294 -17.99 -12.39 -32.98
CA ASP A 294 -19.42 -12.12 -32.84
C ASP A 294 -19.58 -10.98 -31.80
N GLY A 295 -20.56 -10.07 -31.87
CA GLY A 295 -21.84 -10.17 -32.54
C GLY A 295 -23.00 -10.32 -31.56
N SER A 296 -22.92 -9.78 -30.34
CA SER A 296 -24.12 -9.63 -29.50
C SER A 296 -24.04 -8.43 -28.55
N GLY A 297 -24.63 -7.32 -29.00
CA GLY A 297 -25.05 -6.26 -28.09
C GLY A 297 -26.14 -6.80 -27.16
N LYS A 298 -25.87 -6.81 -25.85
CA LYS A 298 -26.86 -6.66 -24.77
C LYS A 298 -26.17 -6.39 -23.43
N GLN A 299 -26.78 -5.45 -22.69
CA GLN A 299 -26.36 -4.90 -21.40
C GLN A 299 -26.27 -5.97 -20.31
N PHE A 300 -25.26 -5.87 -19.44
CA PHE A 300 -25.20 -6.61 -18.19
C PHE A 300 -25.18 -5.67 -16.99
N GLY A 301 -26.20 -5.87 -16.14
CA GLY A 301 -26.43 -5.17 -14.89
C GLY A 301 -25.42 -5.55 -13.82
N ILE A 302 -25.11 -4.53 -13.02
CA ILE A 302 -24.21 -4.55 -11.87
C ILE A 302 -24.97 -5.11 -10.68
N MET A 303 -24.35 -6.05 -9.97
CA MET A 303 -24.81 -6.49 -8.67
C MET A 303 -24.42 -5.40 -7.66
N MET A 304 -25.31 -4.43 -7.50
CA MET A 304 -25.34 -3.56 -6.32
C MET A 304 -25.89 -4.36 -5.14
N ILE A 305 -25.23 -4.29 -4.00
CA ILE A 305 -25.83 -4.58 -2.68
C ILE A 305 -25.34 -3.47 -1.73
N PRO A 306 -26.22 -2.95 -0.86
CA PRO A 306 -26.38 -1.52 -0.63
C PRO A 306 -25.52 -0.96 0.49
N SER A 307 -25.30 0.35 0.40
CA SER A 307 -24.92 1.20 1.52
C SER A 307 -26.01 1.16 2.59
N ASN A 308 -25.64 0.74 3.79
CA ASN A 308 -26.20 1.24 5.03
C ASN A 308 -25.04 1.72 5.90
#